data_AF-A0A2U3D1K4-F1
#
_entry.id   AF-A0A2U3D1K4-F1
#
_cell.length_a   1.000
_cell.length_b   1.000
_cell.length_c   1.000
_cell.angle_alpha   90.00
_cell.angle_beta   90.00
_cell.angle_gamma   90.00
#
_symmetry.space_group_name_H-M   'P 1'
#
loop_
_entity.id
_entity.type
_entity.pdbx_description
1 polymer ?
#
loop_
_entity_poly.entity_id
_entity_poly.type
_entity_poly.pdbx_seq_one_letter_code
_entity_poly.pdbx_strand_id
1 'polypeptide(L)'
;MNLVKNQHYVPQTYLRNFAIPGRESLYCFNKDSGEILDNPTSIKNIASERYFYDIKGIDEQIVEKFFGTLEADFGKFINDFITKCDLYEKGVSFSRSDPILTEVERNYLSSWLAVQVLRTRSMRDIILEVYNEIVKILL
;
A
#
# COMPACT_ATOMS: atom_id res chain seq x y z
N MET A 1 2.75 -18.40 15.33
CA MET A 1 2.52 -17.31 14.34
C MET A 1 3.85 -16.98 13.70
N ASN A 2 3.89 -16.81 12.37
CA ASN A 2 5.12 -16.46 11.66
C ASN A 2 5.34 -14.94 11.71
N LEU A 3 6.53 -14.51 12.15
CA LEU A 3 6.95 -13.12 12.15
C LEU A 3 7.09 -12.62 10.70
N VAL A 4 6.36 -11.58 10.33
CA VAL A 4 6.52 -10.92 9.03
C VAL A 4 7.78 -10.08 9.09
N LYS A 5 8.83 -10.53 8.39
CA LYS A 5 10.13 -9.86 8.36
C LYS A 5 10.23 -8.78 7.30
N ASN A 6 9.54 -8.95 6.17
CA ASN A 6 9.58 -7.99 5.07
C ASN A 6 8.27 -7.20 5.07
N GLN A 7 8.36 -5.93 5.43
CA GLN A 7 7.20 -5.07 5.67
C GLN A 7 7.10 -4.03 4.57
N HIS A 8 5.88 -3.80 4.09
CA HIS A 8 5.63 -3.03 2.88
C HIS A 8 5.27 -1.58 3.17
N TYR A 9 6.03 -0.64 2.62
CA TYR A 9 5.68 0.78 2.63
C TYR A 9 4.79 1.17 1.45
N VAL A 10 4.74 0.37 0.38
CA VAL A 10 3.71 0.48 -0.68
C VAL A 10 2.71 -0.68 -0.56
N PRO A 11 1.39 -0.42 -0.58
CA PRO A 11 0.39 -1.49 -0.61
C PRO A 11 0.65 -2.51 -1.72
N GLN A 12 0.72 -3.79 -1.37
CA GLN A 12 0.88 -4.88 -2.34
C GLN A 12 -0.32 -4.97 -3.28
N THR A 13 -1.51 -4.59 -2.82
CA THR A 13 -2.72 -4.46 -3.66
C THR A 13 -2.50 -3.56 -4.87
N TYR A 14 -1.73 -2.48 -4.76
CA TYR A 14 -1.38 -1.67 -5.93
C TYR A 14 -0.51 -2.46 -6.89
N LEU A 15 0.54 -3.11 -6.38
CA LEU A 15 1.50 -3.86 -7.17
C LEU A 15 0.85 -5.05 -7.91
N ARG A 16 -0.15 -5.70 -7.30
CA ARG A 16 -0.89 -6.81 -7.92
C ARG A 16 -1.64 -6.40 -9.18
N ASN A 17 -2.10 -5.15 -9.26
CA ASN A 17 -2.76 -4.62 -10.46
C ASN A 17 -1.76 -4.37 -11.62
N PHE A 18 -0.46 -4.43 -11.37
CA PHE A 18 0.61 -4.37 -12.37
C PHE A 18 1.32 -5.72 -12.56
N ALA A 19 0.83 -6.78 -11.91
CA ALA A 19 1.44 -8.10 -11.98
C ALA A 19 1.31 -8.70 -13.38
N ILE A 20 2.28 -9.53 -13.74
CA ILE A 20 2.19 -10.35 -14.94
C ILE A 20 0.99 -11.31 -14.77
N PRO A 21 0.08 -11.43 -15.76
CA PRO A 21 -1.08 -12.32 -15.66
C PRO A 21 -0.70 -13.74 -15.23
N GLY A 22 -1.35 -14.23 -14.17
CA GLY A 22 -1.09 -15.55 -13.60
C GLY A 22 0.18 -15.65 -12.74
N ARG A 23 0.82 -14.53 -12.37
CA ARG A 23 2.02 -14.50 -11.52
C ARG A 23 1.88 -13.46 -10.40
N GLU A 24 2.60 -13.69 -9.30
CA GLU A 24 2.77 -12.73 -8.19
C GLU A 24 4.09 -11.94 -8.36
N SER A 25 4.39 -11.52 -9.58
CA SER A 25 5.62 -10.80 -9.92
C SER A 25 5.40 -9.79 -11.03
N LEU A 26 6.25 -8.76 -11.05
CA LEU A 26 6.22 -7.67 -12.01
C LEU A 26 7.64 -7.26 -12.43
N TYR A 27 7.79 -6.59 -13.57
CA TYR A 27 9.06 -6.03 -14.00
C TYR A 27 9.32 -4.70 -13.27
N CYS A 28 10.53 -4.53 -12.77
CA CYS A 28 10.94 -3.32 -12.07
C CYS A 28 11.95 -2.53 -12.91
N PHE A 29 11.84 -1.22 -12.85
CA PHE A 29 12.85 -0.30 -13.36
C PHE A 29 13.66 0.26 -12.20
N ASN A 30 14.97 0.10 -12.25
CA ASN A 30 15.89 0.71 -11.29
C ASN A 30 16.22 2.14 -11.75
N LYS A 31 15.75 3.13 -10.99
CA LYS A 31 15.97 4.55 -11.31
C LYS A 31 17.43 4.98 -11.13
N ASP A 32 18.20 4.31 -10.27
CA ASP A 32 19.58 4.65 -9.99
C ASP A 32 20.52 4.14 -11.09
N SER A 33 20.30 2.90 -11.57
CA SER A 33 21.08 2.34 -12.69
C SER A 33 20.52 2.71 -14.07
N GLY A 34 19.24 3.08 -14.16
CA GLY A 34 18.55 3.34 -15.43
C GLY A 34 18.18 2.06 -16.19
N GLU A 35 18.17 0.91 -15.53
CA GLU A 35 17.99 -0.40 -16.16
C GLU A 35 16.67 -1.06 -15.72
N ILE A 36 16.08 -1.85 -16.63
CA ILE A 36 15.00 -2.77 -16.30
C ILE A 36 15.64 -4.04 -15.75
N LEU A 37 15.12 -4.56 -14.63
CA LEU A 37 15.60 -5.84 -14.11
C LEU A 37 15.26 -6.96 -15.10
N ASP A 38 16.27 -7.77 -15.47
CA ASP A 38 16.14 -8.86 -16.45
C ASP A 38 15.01 -9.85 -16.13
N ASN A 39 14.74 -10.04 -14.82
CA ASN A 39 13.74 -10.98 -14.33
C ASN A 39 12.62 -10.28 -13.55
N PRO A 40 11.36 -10.75 -13.70
CA PRO A 40 10.26 -10.31 -12.86
C PRO A 40 10.58 -10.53 -11.39
N THR A 41 10.36 -9.51 -10.57
CA THR A 41 10.59 -9.58 -9.13
C THR A 41 9.26 -9.88 -8.42
N SER A 42 9.31 -10.73 -7.40
CA SER A 42 8.14 -11.06 -6.59
C SER A 42 7.60 -9.81 -5.91
N ILE A 43 6.28 -9.62 -5.92
CA ILE A 43 5.61 -8.50 -5.25
C ILE A 43 6.02 -8.43 -3.77
N LYS A 44 6.17 -9.59 -3.12
CA LYS A 44 6.58 -9.69 -1.71
C LYS A 44 7.98 -9.13 -1.43
N ASN A 45 8.79 -8.88 -2.44
CA ASN A 45 10.18 -8.43 -2.33
C ASN A 45 10.40 -7.03 -2.92
N ILE A 46 9.34 -6.33 -3.34
CA ILE A 46 9.41 -4.99 -3.93
C ILE A 46 8.74 -4.00 -2.98
N ALA A 47 9.25 -2.76 -2.96
CA ALA A 47 8.68 -1.66 -2.18
C ALA A 47 8.41 -2.03 -0.71
N SER A 48 9.38 -2.75 -0.16
CA SER A 48 9.42 -3.29 1.19
C SER A 48 10.82 -3.20 1.75
N GLU A 49 10.91 -3.28 3.06
CA GLU A 49 12.16 -3.30 3.79
C GLU A 49 12.02 -4.21 4.99
N ARG A 50 13.15 -4.84 5.37
CA ARG A 50 13.14 -5.72 6.53
C ARG A 50 12.90 -4.93 7.80
N TYR A 51 11.91 -5.33 8.59
CA TYR A 51 11.60 -4.74 9.90
C TYR A 51 11.33 -3.23 9.84
N PHE A 52 10.76 -2.75 8.72
CA PHE A 52 10.53 -1.34 8.45
C PHE A 52 9.74 -0.60 9.54
N TYR A 53 8.77 -1.27 10.17
CA TYR A 53 7.86 -0.76 11.20
C TYR A 53 8.24 -1.22 12.61
N ASP A 54 9.34 -1.95 12.78
CA ASP A 54 9.69 -2.51 14.08
C ASP A 54 10.21 -1.38 14.99
N ILE A 55 9.51 -1.19 16.11
CA ILE A 55 9.85 -0.22 17.14
C ILE A 55 10.13 -0.99 18.43
N LYS A 56 11.34 -0.84 18.98
CA LYS A 56 11.72 -1.51 20.22
C LYS A 56 10.78 -1.10 21.35
N GLY A 57 10.16 -2.08 22.01
CA GLY A 57 9.21 -1.83 23.10
C GLY A 57 7.74 -1.78 22.67
N ILE A 58 7.45 -1.93 21.37
CA ILE A 58 6.11 -2.08 20.80
C ILE A 58 6.02 -3.46 20.14
N ASP A 59 4.83 -4.06 20.05
CA ASP A 59 4.62 -5.28 19.25
C ASP A 59 5.01 -5.00 17.79
N GLU A 60 6.11 -5.61 17.34
CA GLU A 60 6.69 -5.49 15.99
C GLU A 60 5.68 -5.83 14.87
N GLN A 61 4.60 -6.55 15.19
CA GLN A 61 3.58 -6.94 14.22
C GLN A 61 2.34 -6.05 14.22
N ILE A 62 2.21 -5.10 15.14
CA ILE A 62 0.97 -4.30 15.28
C ILE A 62 0.70 -3.46 14.03
N VAL A 63 1.74 -2.82 13.48
CA VAL A 63 1.63 -1.92 12.33
C VAL A 63 1.33 -2.72 11.05
N GLU A 64 2.05 -3.83 10.86
CA GLU A 64 1.84 -4.71 9.70
C GLU A 64 0.43 -5.32 9.72
N LYS A 65 -0.08 -5.78 10.87
CA LYS A 65 -1.44 -6.31 11.01
C LYS A 65 -2.50 -5.25 10.73
N PHE A 66 -2.31 -4.03 11.25
CA PHE A 66 -3.20 -2.90 11.00
C PHE A 66 -3.31 -2.61 9.51
N PHE A 67 -2.17 -2.44 8.83
CA PHE A 67 -2.14 -2.17 7.40
C PHE A 67 -2.65 -3.34 6.56
N GLY A 68 -2.36 -4.58 6.94
CA GLY A 68 -2.87 -5.78 6.26
C GLY A 68 -4.40 -5.87 6.30
N THR A 69 -5.02 -5.45 7.40
CA THR A 69 -6.49 -5.43 7.55
C THR A 69 -7.10 -4.37 6.63
N LEU A 70 -6.58 -3.15 6.68
CA LEU A 70 -7.03 -2.04 5.84
C LEU A 70 -6.87 -2.36 4.34
N GLU A 71 -5.76 -3.01 3.97
CA GLU A 71 -5.45 -3.35 2.58
C GLU A 71 -6.34 -4.45 2.00
N ALA A 72 -6.82 -5.39 2.84
CA ALA A 72 -7.78 -6.41 2.41
C ALA A 72 -9.11 -5.78 1.98
N ASP A 73 -9.60 -4.79 2.72
CA ASP A 73 -10.85 -4.09 2.41
C ASP A 73 -10.68 -3.15 1.20
N PHE A 74 -9.58 -2.39 1.17
CA PHE A 74 -9.28 -1.52 0.04
C PHE A 74 -9.04 -2.30 -1.25
N GLY A 75 -8.49 -3.51 -1.18
CA GLY A 75 -8.30 -4.40 -2.33
C GLY A 75 -9.59 -4.73 -3.07
N LYS A 76 -10.70 -4.91 -2.35
CA LYS A 76 -12.01 -5.12 -2.99
C LYS A 76 -12.47 -3.85 -3.71
N PHE A 77 -12.40 -2.72 -3.00
CA PHE A 77 -12.79 -1.42 -3.53
C PHE A 77 -12.02 -1.04 -4.80
N ILE A 78 -10.70 -1.20 -4.82
CA ILE A 78 -9.89 -0.78 -5.98
C ILE A 78 -10.15 -1.65 -7.21
N ASN A 79 -10.39 -2.95 -7.03
CA ASN A 79 -10.71 -3.83 -8.15
C ASN A 79 -12.08 -3.51 -8.75
N ASP A 80 -13.06 -3.20 -7.90
CA ASP A 80 -14.38 -2.73 -8.33
C ASP A 80 -14.27 -1.39 -9.06
N PHE A 81 -13.44 -0.47 -8.55
CA PHE A 81 -13.20 0.83 -9.16
C PHE A 81 -12.53 0.72 -10.54
N ILE A 82 -11.49 -0.11 -10.68
CA ILE A 82 -10.83 -0.37 -11.96
C ILE A 82 -11.84 -0.97 -12.96
N THR A 83 -12.66 -1.92 -12.52
CA THR A 83 -13.72 -2.51 -13.37
C THR A 83 -14.72 -1.45 -13.84
N LYS A 84 -15.13 -0.52 -12.97
CA LYS A 84 -15.99 0.61 -13.35
C LYS A 84 -15.32 1.51 -14.39
N CYS A 85 -14.03 1.81 -14.22
CA CYS A 85 -13.25 2.60 -15.19
C CYS A 85 -13.19 1.91 -16.56
N ASP A 86 -12.92 0.60 -16.61
CA ASP A 86 -12.87 -0.16 -17.85
C ASP A 86 -14.23 -0.17 -18.59
N LEU A 87 -15.34 -0.32 -17.84
CA LEU A 87 -16.69 -0.28 -18.40
C LEU A 87 -17.07 1.12 -18.91
N TYR A 88 -16.61 2.17 -18.21
CA TYR A 88 -16.79 3.56 -18.61
C TYR A 88 -16.04 3.84 -19.92
N GLU A 89 -14.77 3.43 -20.03
CA GLU A 89 -13.96 3.59 -21.24
C GLU A 89 -14.59 2.89 -22.45
N LYS A 90 -15.15 1.69 -22.24
CA LYS A 90 -15.84 0.91 -23.28
C LYS A 90 -17.25 1.42 -23.61
N GLY A 91 -17.77 2.40 -22.86
CA GLY A 91 -19.10 3.00 -23.10
C GLY A 91 -20.28 2.06 -22.82
N VAL A 92 -20.09 1.02 -22.01
CA VAL A 92 -21.07 -0.08 -21.83
C VAL A 92 -22.10 0.21 -20.73
N SER A 93 -21.83 1.14 -19.79
CA SER A 93 -22.65 1.22 -18.56
C SER A 93 -22.88 2.61 -17.96
N PHE A 94 -22.31 3.67 -18.52
CA PHE A 94 -22.42 5.02 -17.96
C PHE A 94 -22.75 6.05 -19.03
N SER A 95 -23.71 6.94 -18.75
CA SER A 95 -23.78 8.20 -19.48
C SER A 95 -22.52 9.00 -19.15
N ARG A 96 -21.92 9.69 -20.13
CA ARG A 96 -20.73 10.54 -19.88
C ARG A 96 -20.94 11.60 -18.78
N SER A 97 -22.21 11.89 -18.46
CA SER A 97 -22.62 12.84 -17.41
C SER A 97 -22.58 12.28 -15.99
N ASP A 98 -22.54 10.96 -15.80
CA ASP A 98 -22.60 10.37 -14.45
C ASP A 98 -21.19 10.25 -13.85
N PRO A 99 -21.00 10.62 -12.57
CA PRO A 99 -19.72 10.48 -11.92
C PRO A 99 -19.36 9.00 -11.71
N ILE A 100 -18.16 8.60 -12.15
CA ILE A 100 -17.64 7.22 -11.99
C ILE A 100 -17.57 6.81 -10.51
N LEU A 101 -17.27 7.77 -9.63
CA LEU A 101 -17.25 7.58 -8.18
C LEU A 101 -18.43 8.30 -7.52
N THR A 102 -19.16 7.55 -6.70
CA THR A 102 -20.10 8.15 -5.75
C THR A 102 -19.36 9.02 -4.72
N GLU A 103 -20.10 9.87 -4.02
CA GLU A 103 -19.52 10.69 -2.94
C GLU A 103 -18.91 9.84 -1.82
N VAL A 104 -19.59 8.75 -1.44
CA VAL A 104 -19.10 7.82 -0.41
C VAL A 104 -17.78 7.18 -0.84
N GLU A 105 -17.69 6.70 -2.09
CA GLU A 105 -16.48 6.08 -2.63
C GLU A 105 -15.33 7.08 -2.76
N ARG A 106 -15.63 8.32 -3.16
CA ARG A 106 -14.65 9.41 -3.21
C ARG A 106 -14.10 9.73 -1.83
N ASN A 107 -14.96 9.79 -0.81
CA ASN A 107 -14.53 10.04 0.58
C ASN A 107 -13.70 8.88 1.12
N TYR A 108 -14.07 7.64 0.78
CA TYR A 108 -13.31 6.45 1.13
C TYR A 108 -11.91 6.45 0.50
N LEU A 109 -11.83 6.70 -0.82
CA LEU A 109 -10.54 6.79 -1.53
C LEU A 109 -9.67 7.93 -0.97
N SER A 110 -10.26 9.09 -0.69
CA SER A 110 -9.55 10.23 -0.11
C SER A 110 -8.96 9.88 1.27
N SER A 111 -9.75 9.21 2.12
CA SER A 111 -9.30 8.73 3.43
C SER A 111 -8.20 7.69 3.30
N TRP A 112 -8.32 6.77 2.35
CA TRP A 112 -7.30 5.77 2.07
C TRP A 112 -5.96 6.41 1.65
N LEU A 113 -6.00 7.43 0.78
CA LEU A 113 -4.81 8.17 0.37
C LEU A 113 -4.15 8.87 1.56
N ALA A 114 -4.95 9.45 2.46
CA ALA A 114 -4.42 10.07 3.69
C ALA A 114 -3.71 9.05 4.59
N VAL A 115 -4.26 7.83 4.73
CA VAL A 115 -3.62 6.74 5.49
C VAL A 115 -2.26 6.36 4.91
N GLN A 116 -2.02 6.51 3.61
CA GLN A 116 -0.73 6.16 3.00
C GLN A 116 0.43 7.02 3.52
N VAL A 117 0.15 8.22 4.05
CA VAL A 117 1.18 9.07 4.67
C VAL A 117 1.85 8.36 5.86
N LEU A 118 1.09 7.52 6.59
CA LEU A 118 1.59 6.73 7.72
C LEU A 118 2.59 5.64 7.33
N ARG A 119 2.64 5.25 6.04
CA ARG A 119 3.59 4.24 5.54
C ARG A 119 4.93 4.83 5.12
N THR A 120 5.09 6.16 5.14
CA THR A 120 6.33 6.80 4.70
C THR A 120 7.43 6.71 5.75
N ARG A 121 8.68 6.62 5.29
CA ARG A 121 9.86 6.66 6.17
C ARG A 121 9.87 7.91 7.05
N SER A 122 9.55 9.07 6.48
CA SER A 122 9.48 10.33 7.22
C SER A 122 8.46 10.29 8.36
N MET A 123 7.23 9.79 8.11
CA MET A 123 6.22 9.70 9.15
C MET A 123 6.60 8.69 10.24
N ARG A 124 7.20 7.56 9.86
CA ARG A 124 7.74 6.60 10.83
C ARG A 124 8.79 7.25 11.72
N ASP A 125 9.72 8.02 11.15
CA ASP A 125 10.79 8.67 11.91
C ASP A 125 10.22 9.71 12.89
N ILE A 126 9.17 10.44 12.50
CA ILE A 126 8.42 11.35 13.39
C ILE A 126 7.76 10.58 14.55
N ILE A 127 7.10 9.46 14.26
CA ILE A 127 6.45 8.63 15.29
C ILE A 127 7.49 8.10 16.29
N LEU A 128 8.66 7.68 15.80
CA LEU A 128 9.78 7.22 16.62
C LEU A 128 10.32 8.33 17.52
N GLU A 129 10.50 9.54 16.99
CA GLU A 129 10.94 10.70 17.76
C GLU A 129 9.95 11.03 18.89
N VAL A 130 8.66 11.13 18.56
CA VAL A 130 7.60 11.37 19.54
C VAL A 130 7.57 10.27 20.61
N TYR A 131 7.67 9.00 20.21
CA TYR A 131 7.73 7.88 21.16
C TYR A 131 8.91 8.00 22.13
N ASN A 132 10.10 8.32 21.61
CA ASN A 132 11.29 8.47 22.43
C ASN A 132 11.16 9.63 23.42
N GLU A 133 10.58 10.76 23.01
CA GLU A 133 10.33 11.88 23.92
C GLU A 133 9.32 11.54 25.02
N ILE A 134 8.24 10.81 24.68
CA ILE A 134 7.27 10.33 25.68
C ILE A 134 7.94 9.39 26.68
N VAL A 135 8.77 8.45 26.21
CA VAL A 135 9.47 7.51 27.09
C VAL A 135 10.42 8.23 28.06
N LYS A 136 11.14 9.26 27.61
CA LYS A 136 12.02 10.09 28.48
C LYS A 136 11.25 10.84 29.57
N ILE A 137 9.99 11.18 29.35
CA ILE A 137 9.15 11.86 30.35
C ILE A 137 8.64 10.87 31.41
N LEU A 138 8.41 9.62 31.01
CA LEU A 138 7.75 8.60 31.84
C LEU A 138 8.73 7.69 32.62
N LEU A 139 10.01 7.64 32.24
CA LEU A 139 11.07 6.82 32.86
C LEU A 139 12.23 7.71 33.35
#